data_AF-A0A9D0IEM2-F1
#
_entry.id   AF-A0A9D0IEM2-F1
#
_cell.length_a   1.000
_cell.length_b   1.000
_cell.length_c   1.000
_cell.angle_alpha   90.00
_cell.angle_beta   90.00
_cell.angle_gamma   90.00
#
_symmetry.space_group_name_H-M   'P 1'
#
loop_
_entity.id
_entity.type
_entity.pdbx_description
1 polymer ?
#
loop_
_entity_poly.entity_id
_entity_poly.type
_entity_poly.pdbx_seq_one_letter_code
_entity_poly.pdbx_strand_id
1 'polypeptide(L)'
;MAGSRVGAVLVLLLGNACAASRPCDTSLVDTTVTPQPPHPCRVDGCSMAPDADFGDCCDRHDARYWSGGSAAQRLRADQALRACITNAGHPFTAGLYYYAVRAGGTPHLPTRWRWGFGWDYPRGYTEQSEELPDSGTEP
;
A
#
# COMPACT_ATOMS: atom_id res chain seq x y z
N MET A 1 40.81 -37.19 -30.48
CA MET A 1 40.33 -36.00 -31.21
C MET A 1 38.96 -35.64 -30.66
N ALA A 2 38.84 -34.37 -30.23
CA ALA A 2 37.68 -33.58 -29.77
C ALA A 2 36.30 -34.25 -29.56
N GLY A 3 35.81 -34.21 -28.31
CA GLY A 3 34.39 -34.30 -27.96
C GLY A 3 33.94 -32.99 -27.32
N SER A 4 33.11 -32.22 -28.02
CA SER A 4 32.68 -30.86 -27.68
C SER A 4 31.88 -30.81 -26.38
N ARG A 5 32.29 -29.93 -25.46
CA ARG A 5 31.51 -29.57 -24.26
C ARG A 5 30.38 -28.64 -24.69
N VAL A 6 29.12 -29.09 -24.59
CA VAL A 6 27.96 -28.20 -24.72
C VAL A 6 27.89 -27.35 -23.45
N GLY A 7 28.34 -26.10 -23.57
CA GLY A 7 28.21 -25.11 -22.50
C GLY A 7 26.74 -24.75 -22.31
N ALA A 8 26.20 -25.03 -21.13
CA ALA A 8 24.91 -24.51 -20.71
C ALA A 8 25.06 -22.98 -20.56
N VAL A 9 24.49 -22.23 -21.50
CA VAL A 9 24.32 -20.79 -21.38
C VAL A 9 23.22 -20.58 -20.33
N LEU A 10 23.62 -20.28 -19.10
CA LEU A 10 22.74 -19.76 -18.07
C LEU A 10 22.27 -18.38 -18.54
N VAL A 11 21.10 -18.34 -19.17
CA VAL A 11 20.38 -17.10 -19.45
C VAL A 11 20.01 -16.52 -18.09
N LEU A 12 20.83 -15.60 -17.60
CA LEU A 12 20.46 -14.70 -16.51
C LEU A 12 19.32 -13.84 -17.05
N LEU A 13 18.09 -14.31 -16.84
CA LEU A 13 16.90 -13.48 -16.93
C LEU A 13 17.07 -12.39 -15.86
N LEU A 14 17.67 -11.27 -16.24
CA LEU A 14 17.49 -9.99 -15.58
C LEU A 14 16.03 -9.58 -15.82
N GLY A 15 15.12 -10.28 -15.14
CA GLY A 15 13.75 -9.87 -15.03
C GLY A 15 13.75 -8.59 -14.23
N ASN A 16 13.59 -7.45 -14.91
CA ASN A 16 12.98 -6.28 -14.31
C ASN A 16 11.59 -6.72 -13.82
N ALA A 17 11.52 -7.21 -12.59
CA ALA A 17 10.27 -7.45 -11.92
C ALA A 17 9.66 -6.08 -11.63
N CYS A 18 8.95 -5.51 -12.60
CA CYS A 18 7.85 -4.62 -12.27
C CYS A 18 7.00 -5.40 -11.28
N ALA A 19 6.90 -4.95 -10.02
CA ALA A 19 6.09 -5.62 -9.02
C ALA A 19 4.70 -5.88 -9.61
N ALA A 20 4.41 -7.15 -9.90
CA ALA A 20 3.21 -7.52 -10.62
C ALA A 20 2.02 -7.25 -9.69
N SER A 21 1.07 -6.43 -10.14
CA SER A 21 -0.08 -6.07 -9.33
C SER A 21 -0.87 -7.31 -8.92
N ARG A 22 -0.84 -7.56 -7.62
CA ARG A 22 -1.62 -8.45 -6.78
C ARG A 22 -3.12 -8.27 -6.69
N PRO A 23 -4.04 -9.25 -6.63
CA PRO A 23 -5.27 -9.04 -5.86
C PRO A 23 -4.92 -8.72 -4.40
N CYS A 24 -5.62 -7.76 -3.78
CA CYS A 24 -5.46 -7.50 -2.34
C CYS A 24 -6.23 -8.54 -1.51
N ASP A 25 -5.83 -8.73 -0.26
CA ASP A 25 -6.66 -9.42 0.72
C ASP A 25 -7.78 -8.48 1.20
N THR A 26 -9.02 -8.84 0.86
CA THR A 26 -10.21 -8.03 1.16
C THR A 26 -10.49 -7.92 2.66
N SER A 27 -9.90 -8.76 3.51
CA SER A 27 -10.00 -8.62 4.96
C SER A 27 -9.25 -7.39 5.51
N LEU A 28 -8.38 -6.79 4.69
CA LEU A 28 -7.56 -5.62 5.05
C LEU A 28 -8.15 -4.29 4.60
N VAL A 29 -9.23 -4.33 3.81
CA VAL A 29 -9.94 -3.16 3.28
C VAL A 29 -10.66 -2.42 4.41
N ASP A 30 -10.69 -1.10 4.34
CA ASP A 30 -11.47 -0.28 5.28
C ASP A 30 -12.96 -0.31 4.89
N THR A 31 -13.74 -1.13 5.57
CA THR A 31 -15.19 -1.28 5.32
C THR A 31 -16.00 -0.08 5.81
N THR A 32 -15.41 0.84 6.59
CA THR A 32 -16.09 2.07 7.00
C THR A 32 -16.24 3.05 5.83
N VAL A 33 -15.45 2.88 4.76
CA VAL A 33 -15.60 3.63 3.51
C VAL A 33 -16.79 3.05 2.73
N THR A 34 -17.84 3.84 2.54
CA THR A 34 -19.00 3.44 1.73
C THR A 34 -19.39 4.55 0.75
N PRO A 35 -19.66 4.25 -0.54
CA PRO A 35 -19.51 2.94 -1.17
C PRO A 35 -18.03 2.54 -1.31
N GLN A 36 -17.77 1.24 -1.51
CA GLN A 36 -16.43 0.75 -1.84
C GLN A 36 -16.03 1.17 -3.27
N PRO A 37 -14.71 1.25 -3.57
CA PRO A 37 -14.24 1.66 -4.88
C PRO A 37 -14.70 0.71 -6.01
N PRO A 38 -14.98 1.23 -7.21
CA PRO A 38 -15.47 0.44 -8.35
C PRO A 38 -14.39 -0.40 -9.02
N HIS A 39 -13.11 0.00 -8.94
CA HIS A 39 -12.02 -0.74 -9.57
C HIS A 39 -11.54 -1.88 -8.67
N PRO A 40 -11.13 -3.03 -9.24
CA PRO A 40 -10.64 -4.16 -8.45
C PRO A 40 -9.51 -3.77 -7.50
N CYS A 41 -9.58 -4.24 -6.26
CA CYS A 41 -8.52 -4.02 -5.29
C CYS A 41 -7.22 -4.72 -5.72
N ARG A 42 -6.12 -3.95 -5.75
CA ARG A 42 -4.80 -4.41 -6.16
C ARG A 42 -3.71 -3.90 -5.22
N VAL A 43 -2.68 -4.72 -5.01
CA VAL A 43 -1.46 -4.36 -4.25
C VAL A 43 -0.23 -4.56 -5.12
N ASP A 44 0.79 -3.71 -4.99
CA ASP A 44 2.04 -3.83 -5.74
C ASP A 44 3.29 -3.84 -4.85
N GLY A 45 3.11 -4.15 -3.57
CA GLY A 45 4.18 -4.12 -2.57
C GLY A 45 4.56 -2.68 -2.25
N CYS A 46 5.85 -2.38 -2.07
CA CYS A 46 6.28 -1.03 -1.69
C CYS A 46 6.34 -0.04 -2.89
N SER A 47 5.57 -0.30 -3.96
CA SER A 47 5.50 0.47 -5.20
C SER A 47 6.85 0.82 -5.83
N MET A 48 7.38 2.03 -5.56
CA MET A 48 8.68 2.51 -6.07
C MET A 48 9.80 2.45 -5.04
N ALA A 49 9.49 2.05 -3.81
CA ALA A 49 10.44 2.02 -2.71
C ALA A 49 11.04 0.60 -2.56
N PRO A 50 12.30 0.49 -2.09
CA PRO A 50 12.93 -0.81 -1.87
C PRO A 50 12.23 -1.59 -0.76
N ASP A 51 11.78 -2.82 -1.05
CA ASP A 51 11.36 -3.77 -0.02
C ASP A 51 12.60 -4.33 0.69
N ALA A 52 12.63 -4.23 2.01
CA ALA A 52 13.68 -4.79 2.84
C ALA A 52 13.10 -5.76 3.87
N ASP A 53 12.30 -6.72 3.38
CA ASP A 53 11.63 -7.80 4.14
C ASP A 53 10.41 -7.32 4.95
N PHE A 54 9.68 -6.33 4.42
CA PHE A 54 8.43 -5.85 5.01
C PHE A 54 7.33 -5.64 3.96
N GLY A 55 7.40 -6.30 2.81
CA GLY A 55 6.43 -6.20 1.72
C GLY A 55 4.97 -6.37 2.17
N ASP A 56 4.69 -7.26 3.13
CA ASP A 56 3.35 -7.43 3.71
C ASP A 56 2.80 -6.13 4.33
N CYS A 57 3.66 -5.35 4.99
CA CYS A 57 3.26 -4.03 5.52
C CYS A 57 2.81 -3.08 4.40
N CYS A 58 3.49 -3.13 3.25
CA CYS A 58 3.14 -2.34 2.08
C CYS A 58 1.83 -2.82 1.45
N ASP A 59 1.58 -4.13 1.33
CA ASP A 59 0.30 -4.62 0.78
C ASP A 59 -0.90 -4.26 1.65
N ARG A 60 -0.73 -4.33 2.98
CA ARG A 60 -1.77 -3.90 3.94
C ARG A 60 -2.04 -2.39 3.83
N HIS A 61 -1.02 -1.61 3.48
CA HIS A 61 -1.16 -0.18 3.25
C HIS A 61 -1.86 0.10 1.91
N ASP A 62 -1.47 -0.60 0.84
CA ASP A 62 -2.11 -0.53 -0.48
C ASP A 62 -3.60 -0.84 -0.41
N ALA A 63 -4.03 -1.88 0.32
CA ALA A 63 -5.45 -2.21 0.48
C ALA A 63 -6.27 -1.05 1.09
N ARG A 64 -5.70 -0.35 2.07
CA ARG A 64 -6.32 0.85 2.67
C ARG A 64 -6.29 2.03 1.72
N TYR A 65 -5.17 2.23 1.03
CA TYR A 65 -5.01 3.29 0.04
C TYR A 65 -5.95 3.12 -1.15
N TRP A 66 -6.20 1.88 -1.58
CA TRP A 66 -7.19 1.56 -2.60
C TRP A 66 -8.58 2.08 -2.21
N SER A 67 -8.97 1.86 -0.94
CA SER A 67 -10.28 2.25 -0.38
C SER A 67 -10.50 3.77 -0.47
N GLY A 68 -9.46 4.56 -0.17
CA GLY A 68 -9.59 6.01 -0.04
C GLY A 68 -10.36 6.40 1.22
N GLY A 69 -11.04 7.56 1.19
CA GLY A 69 -11.78 8.09 2.34
C GLY A 69 -11.26 9.45 2.81
N SER A 70 -11.47 9.76 4.08
CA SER A 70 -11.12 11.03 4.71
C SER A 70 -9.61 11.20 4.95
N ALA A 71 -9.18 12.44 5.19
CA ALA A 71 -7.79 12.74 5.55
C ALA A 71 -7.36 12.04 6.86
N ALA A 72 -8.29 11.84 7.79
CA ALA A 72 -8.06 11.11 9.04
C ALA A 72 -7.84 9.61 8.78
N GLN A 73 -8.63 8.99 7.90
CA GLN A 73 -8.42 7.58 7.48
C GLN A 73 -7.05 7.40 6.82
N ARG A 74 -6.64 8.34 5.96
CA ARG A 74 -5.30 8.31 5.37
C ARG A 74 -4.21 8.39 6.43
N LEU A 75 -4.35 9.30 7.40
CA LEU A 75 -3.40 9.41 8.51
C LEU A 75 -3.29 8.09 9.29
N ARG A 76 -4.43 7.45 9.61
CA ARG A 76 -4.46 6.14 10.28
C ARG A 76 -3.78 5.05 9.45
N ALA A 77 -4.02 5.03 8.13
CA ALA A 77 -3.35 4.08 7.23
C ALA A 77 -1.82 4.25 7.24
N ASP A 78 -1.34 5.49 7.17
CA ASP A 78 0.10 5.80 7.16
C ASP A 78 0.77 5.51 8.51
N GLN A 79 0.07 5.78 9.62
CA GLN A 79 0.54 5.41 10.96
C GLN A 79 0.62 3.90 11.13
N ALA A 80 -0.36 3.16 10.61
CA ALA A 80 -0.37 1.70 10.65
C ALA A 80 0.76 1.09 9.80
N LEU A 81 1.10 1.69 8.65
CA LEU A 81 2.29 1.30 7.87
C LEU A 81 3.56 1.49 8.71
N ARG A 82 3.74 2.67 9.31
CA ARG A 82 4.90 2.96 10.17
C ARG A 82 5.02 1.96 11.32
N ALA A 83 3.91 1.67 12.00
CA ALA A 83 3.89 0.72 13.10
C ALA A 83 4.27 -0.70 12.63
N CYS A 84 3.72 -1.15 11.49
CA CYS A 84 4.03 -2.46 10.91
C CYS A 84 5.53 -2.60 10.59
N ILE A 85 6.10 -1.63 9.85
CA ILE A 85 7.54 -1.65 9.50
C ILE A 85 8.43 -1.56 10.75
N THR A 86 8.00 -0.80 11.76
CA THR A 86 8.71 -0.73 13.05
C THR A 86 8.74 -2.10 13.73
N ASN A 87 7.59 -2.79 13.77
CA ASN A 87 7.46 -4.12 14.37
C ASN A 87 8.20 -5.21 13.57
N ALA A 88 8.38 -5.01 12.27
CA ALA A 88 9.24 -5.85 11.42
C ALA A 88 10.75 -5.63 11.69
N GLY A 89 11.13 -4.72 12.60
CA GLY A 89 12.53 -4.49 12.97
C GLY A 89 13.22 -3.36 12.22
N HIS A 90 12.48 -2.53 11.46
CA HIS A 90 13.03 -1.45 10.64
C HIS A 90 12.56 -0.04 11.07
N PRO A 91 12.78 0.39 12.34
CA PRO A 91 12.22 1.63 12.88
C PRO A 91 12.66 2.90 12.14
N PHE A 92 13.92 2.94 11.67
CA PHE A 92 14.43 4.08 10.90
C PHE A 92 13.73 4.16 9.52
N THR A 93 13.68 3.04 8.81
CA THR A 93 12.98 2.91 7.52
C THR A 93 11.49 3.25 7.67
N ALA A 94 10.84 2.83 8.76
CA ALA A 94 9.45 3.15 9.03
C ALA A 94 9.18 4.66 9.07
N GLY A 95 10.09 5.44 9.66
CA GLY A 95 10.01 6.90 9.67
C GLY A 95 10.12 7.49 8.26
N LEU A 96 11.09 7.02 7.46
CA LEU A 96 11.25 7.45 6.07
C LEU A 96 10.01 7.15 5.23
N TYR A 97 9.50 5.92 5.33
CA TYR A 97 8.30 5.49 4.62
C TYR A 97 7.09 6.32 5.01
N TYR A 98 6.88 6.58 6.30
CA TYR A 98 5.79 7.43 6.77
C TYR A 98 5.82 8.81 6.10
N TYR A 99 6.94 9.53 6.15
CA TYR A 99 7.03 10.86 5.55
C TYR A 99 6.90 10.82 4.02
N ALA A 100 7.47 9.80 3.38
CA ALA A 100 7.35 9.60 1.94
C ALA A 100 5.89 9.40 1.51
N VAL A 101 5.12 8.52 2.17
CA VAL A 101 3.70 8.30 1.83
C VAL A 101 2.81 9.48 2.21
N ARG A 102 3.15 10.25 3.26
CA ARG A 102 2.46 11.51 3.60
C ARG A 102 2.63 12.57 2.51
N ALA A 103 3.81 12.67 1.92
CA ALA A 103 4.09 13.63 0.85
C ALA A 103 3.59 13.15 -0.52
N GLY A 104 3.92 11.92 -0.91
CA GLY A 104 3.69 11.38 -2.27
C GLY A 104 2.38 10.62 -2.47
N GLY A 105 1.71 10.22 -1.40
CA GLY A 105 0.47 9.42 -1.45
C GLY A 105 -0.83 10.23 -1.47
N THR A 106 -0.76 11.54 -1.72
CA THR A 106 -1.93 12.44 -1.73
C THR A 106 -2.90 12.10 -2.88
N PRO A 107 -4.23 12.28 -2.71
CA PRO A 107 -5.22 12.01 -3.76
C PRO A 107 -5.14 12.98 -4.95
N HIS A 108 -4.37 14.07 -4.83
CA HIS A 108 -4.26 15.11 -5.85
C HIS A 108 -3.15 14.86 -6.88
N LEU A 109 -2.34 13.81 -6.70
CA LEU A 109 -1.32 13.44 -7.66
C LEU A 109 -1.86 12.34 -8.60
N PRO A 110 -1.59 12.41 -9.91
CA PRO A 110 -2.01 11.39 -10.88
C PRO A 110 -1.10 10.16 -10.84
N THR A 111 -0.85 9.63 -9.63
CA THR A 111 -0.04 8.42 -9.41
C THR A 111 -0.94 7.20 -9.23
N ARG A 112 -0.37 6.02 -9.51
CA ARG A 112 -1.07 4.73 -9.37
C ARG A 112 -1.22 4.24 -7.92
N TRP A 113 -0.42 4.78 -7.00
CA TRP A 113 -0.41 4.50 -5.55
C TRP A 113 -1.00 5.64 -4.72
N ARG A 114 -1.77 6.54 -5.33
CA ARG A 114 -2.40 7.67 -4.63
C ARG A 114 -3.46 7.20 -3.64
N TRP A 115 -3.77 8.00 -2.62
CA TRP A 115 -4.96 7.79 -1.80
C TRP A 115 -6.23 7.71 -2.67
N GLY A 116 -7.01 6.64 -2.49
CA GLY A 116 -8.20 6.36 -3.28
C GLY A 116 -7.91 5.89 -4.71
N PHE A 117 -6.81 5.18 -4.97
CA PHE A 117 -6.49 4.72 -6.32
C PHE A 117 -7.49 3.68 -6.89
N GLY A 118 -8.37 3.12 -6.05
CA GLY A 118 -9.51 2.30 -6.49
C GLY A 118 -10.64 3.07 -7.19
N TRP A 119 -10.57 4.40 -7.19
CA TRP A 119 -11.53 5.30 -7.82
C TRP A 119 -10.95 5.94 -9.07
N ASP A 120 -11.82 6.41 -9.96
CA ASP A 120 -11.42 7.28 -11.06
C ASP A 120 -10.72 8.54 -10.53
N TYR A 121 -9.66 8.95 -11.22
CA TYR A 121 -8.92 10.16 -10.86
C TYR A 121 -9.60 11.40 -11.47
N PRO A 122 -9.77 12.51 -10.71
CA PRO A 122 -9.50 12.66 -9.27
C PRO A 122 -10.71 12.28 -8.40
N ARG A 123 -10.47 11.62 -7.25
CA ARG A 123 -11.49 11.35 -6.21
C ARG A 123 -11.47 12.37 -5.07
N GLY A 124 -10.28 12.77 -4.62
CA GLY A 124 -10.10 13.61 -3.44
C GLY A 124 -10.31 12.88 -2.10
N TYR A 125 -10.43 13.64 -1.01
CA TYR A 125 -10.85 13.11 0.29
C TYR A 125 -12.38 13.13 0.40
N THR A 126 -12.93 12.20 1.17
CA THR A 126 -14.32 12.28 1.62
C THR A 126 -14.42 13.04 2.94
N GLU A 127 -15.58 13.62 3.20
CA GLU A 127 -15.90 14.17 4.53
C GLU A 127 -15.87 13.04 5.57
N GLN A 128 -15.52 13.39 6.82
CA GLN A 128 -15.66 12.46 7.93
C GLN A 128 -17.15 12.31 8.22
N SER A 129 -17.69 11.09 8.16
CA SER A 129 -18.95 10.82 8.87
C SER A 129 -18.65 11.05 10.35
N GLU A 130 -19.40 11.92 11.00
CA GLU A 130 -19.30 12.14 12.44
C GLU A 130 -19.53 10.81 13.15
N GLU A 131 -18.43 10.15 13.55
CA GLU A 131 -18.51 9.00 14.42
C GLU A 131 -18.93 9.57 15.78
N LEU A 132 -20.21 9.38 16.12
CA LEU A 132 -20.74 9.69 17.45
C LEU A 132 -19.75 9.10 18.47
N PRO A 133 -19.17 9.92 19.37
CA PRO A 133 -18.25 9.40 20.36
C PRO A 133 -18.98 8.35 21.18
N ASP A 134 -18.36 7.17 21.28
CA ASP A 134 -18.74 6.10 22.19
C ASP A 134 -18.93 6.69 23.59
N SER A 135 -20.19 6.88 23.99
CA SER A 135 -20.56 7.37 25.32
C SER A 135 -20.43 6.21 26.31
N GLY A 136 -19.21 5.70 26.45
CA GLY A 136 -18.83 4.75 27.47
C GLY A 136 -18.57 5.47 28.79
N THR A 137 -19.60 5.67 29.60
CA THR A 137 -19.47 5.78 31.06
C THR A 137 -20.78 5.33 31.72
N GLU A 138 -20.82 4.07 32.14
CA GLU A 138 -21.66 3.62 33.26
C GLU A 138 -20.75 2.97 34.31
N PRO A 139 -20.67 3.51 35.53
CA PRO A 139 -20.53 2.73 36.74
C PRO A 139 -21.89 2.28 37.29
#